data_AF-C5KJC3-F1
#
_entry.id   AF-C5KJC3-F1
#
_cell.length_a   1.000
_cell.length_b   1.000
_cell.length_c   1.000
_cell.angle_alpha   90.00
_cell.angle_beta   90.00
_cell.angle_gamma   90.00
#
_symmetry.space_group_name_H-M   'P 1'
#
loop_
_entity.id
_entity.type
_entity.pdbx_description
1 polymer ?
#
loop_
_entity_poly.entity_id
_entity_poly.type
_entity_poly.pdbx_seq_one_letter_code
_entity_poly.pdbx_strand_id
1 'polypeptide(L)' 'MSDLLSADWFLNGATVATDNHVILTPSIAQRYGVFMHTMPIDTSDFEILFDVSVSEGPSGSRDSGFALW' A
#
# COMPACT_ATOMS: atom_id res chain seq x y z
N MET A 1 2.53 14.06 -10.25
CA MET A 1 3.33 12.89 -9.82
C MET A 1 2.53 11.59 -9.91
N SER A 2 1.19 11.64 -9.91
CA SER A 2 0.27 10.51 -10.14
C SER A 2 0.57 9.65 -11.37
N ASP A 3 0.95 10.26 -12.48
CA ASP A 3 1.11 9.54 -13.75
C ASP A 3 2.30 8.57 -13.77
N LEU A 4 3.35 8.86 -12.99
CA LEU A 4 4.56 8.02 -12.89
C LEU A 4 4.36 6.79 -11.99
N LEU A 5 3.52 6.87 -10.95
CA LEU A 5 3.19 5.70 -10.13
C LEU A 5 2.33 4.69 -10.90
N SER A 6 1.50 5.14 -11.85
CA SER A 6 0.56 4.26 -12.55
C SER A 6 1.20 3.29 -13.56
N ALA A 7 2.40 3.58 -14.05
CA ALA A 7 3.05 2.75 -15.07
C ALA A 7 3.77 1.52 -14.49
N ASP A 8 4.45 1.70 -13.35
CA ASP A 8 5.32 0.68 -12.75
C ASP A 8 4.73 0.02 -11.50
N TRP A 9 3.58 0.52 -11.02
CA TRP A 9 2.90 -0.03 -9.85
C TRP A 9 1.47 -0.43 -10.15
N PHE A 10 1.13 -1.65 -9.77
CA PHE A 10 -0.22 -2.18 -9.75
C PHE A 10 -0.90 -1.78 -8.43
N LEU A 11 -2.01 -1.05 -8.56
CA LEU A 11 -2.89 -0.67 -7.46
C LEU A 11 -4.20 -1.44 -7.58
N ASN A 12 -4.70 -2.00 -6.47
CA ASN A 12 -5.99 -2.69 -6.43
C ASN A 12 -6.71 -2.50 -5.09
N GLY A 13 -8.01 -2.78 -5.06
CA GLY A 13 -8.86 -2.62 -3.88
C GLY A 13 -9.10 -1.15 -3.55
N ALA A 14 -8.89 -0.78 -2.29
CA ALA A 14 -9.08 0.56 -1.76
C ALA A 14 -7.79 1.42 -1.77
N THR A 15 -6.74 0.95 -2.45
CA THR A 15 -5.46 1.65 -2.49
C THR A 15 -5.55 2.95 -3.27
N VAL A 16 -5.05 4.04 -2.67
CA VAL A 16 -5.04 5.38 -3.26
C VAL A 16 -3.61 5.91 -3.21
N ALA A 17 -3.07 6.26 -4.39
CA ALA A 17 -1.85 7.05 -4.47
C ALA A 17 -2.19 8.54 -4.29
N THR A 18 -1.45 9.21 -3.40
CA THR A 18 -1.48 10.67 -3.24
C THR A 18 -0.19 11.27 -3.79
N ASP A 19 -0.02 12.58 -3.68
CA ASP A 19 1.20 13.25 -4.15
C ASP A 19 2.46 12.86 -3.34
N ASN A 20 2.32 12.38 -2.10
CA ASN A 20 3.46 12.13 -1.21
C ASN A 20 3.45 10.80 -0.45
N HIS A 21 2.35 10.03 -0.51
CA HIS A 21 2.28 8.70 0.11
C HIS A 21 1.21 7.82 -0.55
N VAL A 22 1.25 6.53 -0.25
CA VAL A 22 0.19 5.59 -0.64
C VAL A 22 -0.67 5.30 0.58
N ILE A 23 -1.98 5.49 0.44
CA ILE A 23 -2.97 4.99 1.40
C ILE A 23 -3.30 3.57 0.96
N LEU A 24 -2.77 2.58 1.68
CA LEU A 24 -3.04 1.17 1.36
C LEU A 24 -4.50 0.82 1.67
N THR A 25 -4.97 1.16 2.87
CA THR A 25 -6.36 1.00 3.30
C THR A 25 -6.83 2.28 4.01
N PRO A 26 -7.97 2.87 3.61
CA PRO A 26 -8.54 4.00 4.33
C PRO A 26 -9.14 3.53 5.67
N SER A 27 -9.35 4.48 6.60
CA SER A 27 -9.99 4.23 7.91
C SER A 27 -11.51 4.00 7.78
N ILE A 28 -11.87 2.94 7.06
CA ILE A 28 -13.24 2.47 6.81
C ILE A 28 -13.21 0.95 6.93
N ALA A 29 -14.14 0.39 7.69
CA ALA A 29 -14.19 -1.06 7.94
C ALA A 29 -14.34 -1.86 6.64
N GLN A 30 -13.83 -3.11 6.66
CA GLN A 30 -13.95 -4.07 5.56
C GLN A 30 -13.34 -3.56 4.25
N ARG A 31 -12.08 -3.13 4.32
CA ARG A 31 -11.30 -2.69 3.17
C ARG A 31 -10.01 -3.49 3.09
N TYR A 32 -9.58 -3.75 1.86
CA TYR A 32 -8.27 -4.27 1.56
C TYR A 32 -7.63 -3.38 0.49
N GLY A 33 -6.31 -3.38 0.43
CA GLY A 33 -5.54 -2.70 -0.58
C GLY A 33 -4.36 -3.53 -1.02
N VAL A 34 -3.95 -3.35 -2.26
CA VAL A 34 -2.75 -3.96 -2.83
C VAL A 34 -1.98 -2.87 -3.55
N PHE A 35 -0.70 -2.79 -3.23
CA PHE A 35 0.28 -1.95 -3.92
C PHE A 35 1.49 -2.81 -4.24
N MET A 36 1.74 -3.06 -5.53
CA MET A 36 2.75 -4.03 -5.95
C MET A 36 3.49 -3.50 -7.17
N HIS A 37 4.81 -3.61 -7.19
CA HIS A 37 5.60 -3.27 -8.37
C HIS A 37 5.30 -4.26 -9.51
N THR A 38 5.21 -3.79 -10.75
CA THR A 38 4.85 -4.63 -11.90
C THR A 38 6.04 -5.41 -12.47
N MET A 39 7.27 -4.98 -12.17
CA MET A 39 8.50 -5.66 -12.58
C MET A 39 9.08 -6.52 -11.44
N PRO A 40 9.66 -7.68 -11.77
CA PRO A 40 10.33 -8.53 -10.78
C PRO A 40 11.62 -7.89 -10.25
N ILE A 41 12.08 -8.38 -9.10
CA ILE A 41 13.42 -8.12 -8.59
C ILE A 41 14.34 -9.24 -9.07
N ASP A 42 15.35 -8.92 -9.88
CA ASP A 42 16.25 -9.89 -10.51
C ASP A 42 17.46 -10.28 -9.63
N THR A 43 17.40 -10.01 -8.32
CA THR A 43 18.45 -10.31 -7.34
C THR A 43 17.87 -10.95 -6.09
N SER A 44 18.65 -11.84 -5.47
CA SER A 44 18.35 -12.42 -4.16
C SER A 44 18.92 -11.61 -2.98
N ASP A 45 19.77 -10.62 -3.28
CA ASP A 45 20.39 -9.73 -2.29
C ASP A 45 19.74 -8.35 -2.41
N PHE A 46 18.87 -8.03 -1.46
CA PHE A 46 18.13 -6.77 -1.44
C PHE A 46 17.71 -6.37 -0.02
N GLU A 47 17.46 -5.07 0.14
CA GLU A 47 16.89 -4.46 1.34
C GLU A 47 15.70 -3.58 0.95
N ILE A 48 14.64 -3.59 1.76
CA ILE A 48 13.47 -2.72 1.59
C ILE A 48 13.40 -1.78 2.80
N LEU A 49 13.50 -0.48 2.55
CA LEU A 49 13.27 0.56 3.55
C LEU A 49 11.95 1.27 3.25
N PHE A 50 11.09 1.40 4.26
CA PHE A 50 9.81 2.09 4.13
C PHE A 50 9.35 2.62 5.48
N ASP A 51 8.63 3.75 5.43
CA ASP A 51 7.93 4.31 6.57
C ASP A 51 6.46 3.87 6.57
N VAL A 52 5.94 3.46 7.73
CA VAL A 52 4.52 3.14 7.91
C VAL A 52 3.93 4.02 8.98
N SER A 53 2.79 4.63 8.65
CA SER A 53 1.90 5.25 9.62
C SER A 53 0.58 4.51 9.65
N VAL A 54 0.09 4.22 10.85
CA VAL A 54 -1.23 3.61 11.08
C VAL A 54 -2.04 4.57 11.93
N SER A 55 -3.18 5.02 11.41
CA SER A 55 -4.16 5.80 12.15
C SER A 55 -5.26 4.90 12.70
N GLU A 56 -5.98 5.37 13.72
CA GLU A 56 -7.12 4.62 14.26
C GLU A 56 -8.22 4.38 13.21
N GLY A 57 -8.80 3.19 13.29
CA GLY A 57 -9.97 2.77 12.52
C GLY A 57 -11.28 3.30 13.12
N PRO A 58 -12.42 3.12 12.42
CA PRO A 58 -13.74 3.33 13.02
C PRO A 58 -13.90 2.49 14.30
N SER A 59 -14.56 3.03 15.31
CA SER A 59 -14.75 2.34 16.59
C SER A 59 -15.36 0.94 16.41
N GLY A 60 -14.73 -0.07 16.98
CA GLY A 60 -15.21 -1.45 16.92
C GLY A 60 -14.83 -2.22 15.64
N SER A 61 -14.08 -1.63 14.71
CA SER A 61 -13.48 -2.37 13.61
C SER A 61 -12.34 -3.27 14.12
N ARG A 62 -12.18 -4.43 13.47
CA ARG A 62 -11.02 -5.31 13.62
C ARG A 62 -10.41 -5.46 12.23
N ASP A 63 -9.28 -4.81 11.99
CA ASP A 63 -8.55 -4.94 10.74
C ASP A 63 -7.25 -5.72 10.91
N SER A 64 -6.79 -6.33 9.83
CA SER A 64 -5.75 -7.36 9.82
C SER A 64 -4.31 -6.84 9.76
N GLY A 65 -4.10 -5.51 9.77
CA GLY A 65 -2.78 -4.91 9.69
C GLY A 65 -2.23 -4.84 8.26
N PHE A 66 -0.91 -4.98 8.11
CA PHE A 66 -0.16 -4.86 6.85
C PHE A 66 0.69 -6.13 6.62
N ALA A 67 0.91 -6.47 5.35
CA ALA A 67 1.85 -7.51 4.94
C ALA A 67 2.78 -6.96 3.85
N LEU A 68 4.05 -7.37 3.90
CA LEU A 68 5.05 -7.13 2.87
C LEU A 68 5.37 -8.48 2.21
N TRP A 69 5.34 -8.54 0.87
CA TRP A 69 5.51 -9.74 0.07
C TRP A 69 6.45 -9.53 -1.10
#